data_AF-A0A5M3Q1Z5-F1
#
_entry.id   AF-A0A5M3Q1Z5-F1
#
_cell.length_a   1.000
_cell.length_b   1.000
_cell.length_c   1.000
_cell.angle_alpha   90.00
_cell.angle_beta   90.00
_cell.angle_gamma   90.00
#
_symmetry.space_group_name_H-M   'P 1'
#
loop_
_entity.id
_entity.type
_entity.pdbx_description
1 polymer ?
#
loop_
_entity_poly.entity_id
_entity_poly.type
_entity_poly.pdbx_seq_one_letter_code
_entity_poly.pdbx_strand_id
1 'polypeptide(L)'
;MITTTQTADAFSNDLFGFSGQTLEDRVKRYASGVLSPAIWAGYERAGRAMCIAASEAGQSAIDRAIAYVEAGGELFVDSGAFVYRDRPEAMPWDSIIKIYRKIASAASNPVTFVLPDVVGSQEATLDVLQHWGSAVLEAIGPKHIALLPVQRGEARPSQFIKQALLCLPGPIGGLAIPSNAAAFPPEMLSDLASVPTSVPRRVHFLGISRRSKALQERLFRLEEVWPGAETSCDACEHRALVGKGNAITDTRAAVLSEMWEHELDEWDDTEEDPEAALSELRARFPGLDDEALVQLMLSQIGSFVDTQMAHSRHSRIAGPRATEESIYQFATGRFG
;
A
#
# COMPACT_ATOMS: atom_id res chain seq x y z
N MET A 1 5.86 38.33 30.94
CA MET A 1 5.29 37.19 30.18
C MET A 1 5.60 37.42 28.73
N ILE A 2 6.56 36.66 28.17
CA ILE A 2 6.94 36.75 26.76
C ILE A 2 6.11 35.67 26.05
N THR A 3 5.23 36.10 25.15
CA THR A 3 4.39 35.24 24.31
C THR A 3 5.26 34.56 23.26
N THR A 4 5.50 33.27 23.43
CA THR A 4 6.21 32.40 22.49
C THR A 4 5.21 31.90 21.43
N THR A 5 4.99 32.70 20.39
CA THR A 5 4.24 32.27 19.19
C THR A 5 4.83 32.96 17.97
N GLN A 6 5.95 32.43 17.46
CA GLN A 6 6.48 32.73 16.12
C GLN A 6 7.73 31.88 15.83
N THR A 7 7.57 30.58 15.58
CA THR A 7 8.66 29.73 15.04
C THR A 7 8.17 28.63 14.08
N ALA A 8 6.97 28.75 13.51
CA ALA A 8 6.45 27.75 12.56
C ALA A 8 6.57 28.13 11.07
N ASP A 9 6.97 29.38 10.73
CA ASP A 9 6.90 29.90 9.36
C ASP A 9 8.22 29.90 8.56
N ALA A 10 9.32 29.45 9.16
CA ALA A 10 10.65 29.53 8.54
C ALA A 10 10.88 28.56 7.36
N PHE A 11 9.89 27.76 6.98
CA PHE A 11 9.92 26.84 5.83
C PHE A 11 8.87 27.15 4.77
N SER A 12 8.05 28.22 4.90
CA SER A 12 6.94 28.43 3.97
C SER A 12 7.38 28.96 2.60
N ASN A 13 8.54 29.62 2.50
CA ASN A 13 9.17 30.00 1.23
C ASN A 13 10.69 29.92 1.36
N ASP A 14 11.37 29.16 0.49
CA ASP A 14 12.83 29.25 0.39
C ASP A 14 13.24 30.56 -0.32
N LEU A 15 14.53 30.92 -0.20
CA LEU A 15 15.12 32.12 -0.79
C LEU A 15 15.03 32.19 -2.33
N PHE A 16 14.60 31.11 -2.99
CA PHE A 16 14.49 30.94 -4.44
C PHE A 16 13.04 30.90 -4.93
N GLY A 17 12.06 31.14 -4.03
CA GLY A 17 10.64 31.23 -4.39
C GLY A 17 9.94 29.88 -4.56
N PHE A 18 10.56 28.78 -4.12
CA PHE A 18 9.88 27.49 -4.05
C PHE A 18 9.30 27.28 -2.65
N SER A 19 7.98 27.16 -2.56
CA SER A 19 7.36 26.59 -1.37
C SER A 19 7.51 25.07 -1.44
N GLY A 20 7.91 24.43 -0.33
CA GLY A 20 7.96 22.96 -0.26
C GLY A 20 6.62 22.31 -0.64
N GLN A 21 5.52 23.03 -0.43
CA GLN A 21 4.18 22.65 -0.86
C GLN A 21 4.07 22.45 -2.38
N THR A 22 4.65 23.34 -3.19
CA THR A 22 4.61 23.25 -4.66
C THR A 22 5.31 21.99 -5.17
N LEU A 23 6.42 21.60 -4.53
CA LEU A 23 7.13 20.37 -4.88
C LEU A 23 6.32 19.13 -4.47
N GLU A 24 5.72 19.15 -3.29
CA GLU A 24 4.88 18.04 -2.81
C GLU A 24 3.64 17.81 -3.66
N ASP A 25 3.03 18.88 -4.19
CA ASP A 25 1.83 18.82 -5.02
C ASP A 25 2.10 18.14 -6.38
N ARG A 26 3.37 18.12 -6.83
CA ARG A 26 3.83 17.42 -8.03
C ARG A 26 4.09 15.93 -7.80
N VAL A 27 4.15 15.47 -6.55
CA VAL A 27 4.48 14.07 -6.24
C VAL A 27 3.26 13.19 -6.41
N LYS A 28 3.37 12.21 -7.31
CA LYS A 28 2.38 11.15 -7.45
C LYS A 28 2.47 10.18 -6.26
N ARG A 29 1.33 9.77 -5.70
CA ARG A 29 1.29 8.99 -4.46
C ARG A 29 0.53 7.70 -4.65
N TYR A 30 1.16 6.59 -4.26
CA TYR A 30 0.56 5.27 -4.27
C TYR A 30 0.20 4.83 -2.84
N ALA A 31 -1.01 4.31 -2.66
CA ALA A 31 -1.45 3.71 -1.41
C ALA A 31 -0.84 2.30 -1.29
N SER A 32 0.06 2.11 -0.32
CA SER A 32 0.77 0.83 -0.11
C SER A 32 0.13 -0.01 1.00
N GLY A 33 0.40 -1.31 0.98
CA GLY A 33 -0.15 -2.28 1.93
C GLY A 33 -1.66 -2.52 1.79
N VAL A 34 -2.23 -2.27 0.60
CA VAL A 34 -3.68 -2.38 0.33
C VAL A 34 -4.15 -3.82 0.07
N LEU A 35 -3.70 -4.79 0.88
CA LEU A 35 -4.01 -6.21 0.65
C LEU A 35 -5.45 -6.60 1.03
N SER A 36 -6.10 -5.87 1.94
CA SER A 36 -7.49 -6.13 2.36
C SER A 36 -8.50 -5.59 1.32
N PRO A 37 -9.60 -6.31 1.02
CA PRO A 37 -10.69 -5.82 0.18
C PRO A 37 -11.26 -4.46 0.60
N ALA A 38 -11.54 -4.28 1.90
CA ALA A 38 -12.12 -3.04 2.40
C ALA A 38 -11.16 -1.86 2.29
N ILE A 39 -9.86 -2.08 2.55
CA ILE A 39 -8.84 -1.03 2.42
C ILE A 39 -8.68 -0.63 0.95
N TRP A 40 -8.64 -1.62 0.05
CA TRP A 40 -8.58 -1.38 -1.39
C TRP A 40 -9.76 -0.53 -1.86
N ALA A 41 -10.98 -0.95 -1.54
CA ALA A 41 -12.20 -0.25 -1.93
C ALA A 41 -12.22 1.20 -1.43
N GLY A 42 -11.80 1.44 -0.18
CA GLY A 42 -11.75 2.80 0.38
C GLY A 42 -10.78 3.72 -0.38
N TYR A 43 -9.59 3.23 -0.73
CA TYR A 43 -8.62 4.00 -1.51
C TYR A 43 -9.03 4.17 -2.98
N GLU A 44 -9.65 3.15 -3.57
CA GLU A 44 -10.12 3.17 -4.95
C GLU A 44 -11.23 4.21 -5.11
N ARG A 45 -12.20 4.20 -4.19
CA ARG A 45 -13.27 5.20 -4.11
C ARG A 45 -12.74 6.62 -3.90
N ALA A 46 -11.58 6.75 -3.25
CA ALA A 46 -10.89 8.03 -3.09
C ALA A 46 -10.04 8.43 -4.32
N GLY A 47 -10.06 7.66 -5.41
CA GLY A 47 -9.32 7.93 -6.64
C GLY A 47 -7.80 7.83 -6.48
N ARG A 48 -7.33 6.98 -5.55
CA ARG A 48 -5.90 6.85 -5.25
C ARG A 48 -5.27 5.79 -6.13
N ALA A 49 -4.05 6.06 -6.60
CA ALA A 49 -3.21 5.04 -7.23
C ALA A 49 -2.80 3.99 -6.18
N MET A 50 -2.63 2.74 -6.61
CA MET A 50 -2.41 1.60 -5.70
C MET A 50 -0.99 1.07 -5.76
N CYS A 51 -0.48 0.58 -4.64
CA CYS A 51 0.79 -0.14 -4.54
C CYS A 51 0.56 -1.51 -3.90
N ILE A 52 1.07 -2.57 -4.55
CA ILE A 52 1.12 -3.91 -3.97
C ILE A 52 2.55 -4.44 -3.96
N ALA A 53 2.87 -5.27 -2.97
CA ALA A 53 4.07 -6.09 -2.95
C ALA A 53 3.73 -7.49 -3.49
N ALA A 54 4.35 -7.88 -4.60
CA ALA A 54 4.04 -9.13 -5.28
C ALA A 54 4.30 -10.38 -4.42
N SER A 55 5.34 -10.35 -3.58
CA SER A 55 5.68 -11.47 -2.69
C SER A 55 4.70 -11.65 -1.52
N GLU A 56 3.92 -10.61 -1.17
CA GLU A 56 2.93 -10.63 -0.10
C GLU A 56 1.49 -10.81 -0.62
N ALA A 57 1.28 -10.64 -1.93
CA ALA A 57 -0.05 -10.66 -2.53
C ALA A 57 -0.56 -12.11 -2.73
N GLY A 58 -1.60 -12.48 -1.98
CA GLY A 58 -2.37 -13.70 -2.27
C GLY A 58 -3.19 -13.59 -3.56
N GLN A 59 -3.72 -14.71 -4.05
CA GLN A 59 -4.44 -14.78 -5.33
C GLN A 59 -5.59 -13.76 -5.42
N SER A 60 -6.40 -13.60 -4.37
CA SER A 60 -7.51 -12.62 -4.36
C SER A 60 -7.06 -11.15 -4.36
N ALA A 61 -5.83 -10.84 -3.93
CA ALA A 61 -5.26 -9.50 -4.08
C ALA A 61 -4.73 -9.28 -5.50
N ILE A 62 -4.12 -10.31 -6.09
CA ILE A 62 -3.67 -10.29 -7.49
C ILE A 62 -4.87 -10.12 -8.45
N ASP A 63 -5.96 -10.86 -8.25
CA ASP A 63 -7.16 -10.77 -9.10
C ASP A 63 -7.78 -9.36 -9.05
N ARG A 64 -7.81 -8.73 -7.86
CA ARG A 64 -8.24 -7.33 -7.72
C ARG A 64 -7.30 -6.36 -8.43
N ALA A 65 -5.99 -6.56 -8.30
CA ALA A 65 -5.02 -5.71 -8.99
C ALA A 65 -5.17 -5.82 -10.52
N ILE A 66 -5.42 -7.02 -11.04
CA ILE A 66 -5.72 -7.27 -12.45
C ILE A 66 -6.98 -6.51 -12.89
N ALA A 67 -8.11 -6.72 -12.20
CA ALA A 67 -9.37 -6.03 -12.52
C ALA A 67 -9.23 -4.50 -12.49
N TYR A 68 -8.47 -3.98 -11.52
CA TYR A 68 -8.20 -2.55 -11.39
C TYR A 68 -7.39 -1.99 -12.58
N VAL A 69 -6.33 -2.67 -13.01
CA VAL A 69 -5.53 -2.21 -14.17
C VAL A 69 -6.22 -2.45 -15.51
N GLU A 70 -7.11 -3.43 -15.61
CA GLU A 70 -8.00 -3.60 -16.77
C GLU A 70 -8.92 -2.38 -16.92
N ALA A 71 -9.50 -1.92 -15.81
CA ALA A 71 -10.33 -0.72 -15.74
C ALA A 71 -9.57 0.61 -15.91
N GLY A 72 -8.26 0.57 -16.13
CA GLY A 72 -7.42 1.76 -16.33
C GLY A 72 -6.84 2.36 -15.06
N GLY A 73 -6.98 1.66 -13.93
CA GLY A 73 -6.39 2.04 -12.66
C GLY A 73 -4.87 2.15 -12.70
N GLU A 74 -4.31 3.05 -11.89
CA GLU A 74 -2.87 3.31 -11.83
C GLU A 74 -2.22 2.46 -10.74
N LEU A 75 -1.35 1.53 -11.15
CA LEU A 75 -0.74 0.55 -10.25
C LEU A 75 0.79 0.67 -10.24
N PHE A 76 1.33 0.56 -9.04
CA PHE A 76 2.73 0.30 -8.74
C PHE A 76 2.87 -1.10 -8.13
N VAL A 77 3.85 -1.87 -8.58
CA VAL A 77 4.09 -3.24 -8.12
C VAL A 77 5.54 -3.35 -7.65
N ASP A 78 5.70 -3.46 -6.34
CA ASP A 78 6.96 -3.79 -5.69
C ASP A 78 7.17 -5.32 -5.76
N SER A 79 8.42 -5.76 -5.78
CA SER A 79 8.77 -7.17 -5.61
C SER A 79 8.43 -7.65 -4.20
N GLY A 80 8.51 -6.76 -3.21
CA GLY A 80 8.40 -7.08 -1.79
C GLY A 80 9.68 -7.72 -1.23
N ALA A 81 10.86 -7.39 -1.79
CA ALA A 81 12.15 -7.89 -1.34
C ALA A 81 12.44 -7.60 0.14
N PHE A 82 11.85 -6.54 0.71
CA PHE A 82 12.04 -6.16 2.11
C PHE A 82 11.69 -7.27 3.11
N VAL A 83 10.66 -8.08 2.84
CA VAL A 83 10.27 -9.22 3.70
C VAL A 83 11.35 -10.31 3.73
N TYR A 84 12.18 -10.38 2.69
CA TYR A 84 13.25 -11.36 2.53
C TYR A 84 14.63 -10.80 2.86
N ARG A 85 14.74 -9.60 3.45
CA ARG A 85 16.04 -8.96 3.75
C ARG A 85 17.00 -9.83 4.56
N ASP A 86 16.47 -10.66 5.45
CA ASP A 86 17.24 -11.50 6.36
C ASP A 86 17.51 -12.90 5.77
N ARG A 87 16.87 -13.23 4.64
CA ARG A 87 16.99 -14.50 3.87
C ARG A 87 16.79 -14.24 2.37
N PRO A 88 17.66 -13.46 1.73
CA PRO A 88 17.48 -13.03 0.34
C PRO A 88 17.44 -14.19 -0.65
N GLU A 89 18.08 -15.32 -0.32
CA GLU A 89 18.06 -16.56 -1.09
C GLU A 89 16.67 -17.23 -1.17
N ALA A 90 15.77 -16.89 -0.24
CA ALA A 90 14.41 -17.42 -0.20
C ALA A 90 13.42 -16.64 -1.08
N MET A 91 13.88 -15.56 -1.75
CA MET A 91 13.03 -14.71 -2.58
C MET A 91 12.46 -15.49 -3.77
N PRO A 92 11.13 -15.60 -3.92
CA PRO A 92 10.50 -16.46 -4.92
C PRO A 92 10.38 -15.77 -6.29
N TRP A 93 11.51 -15.45 -6.92
CA TRP A 93 11.56 -14.68 -8.18
C TRP A 93 10.71 -15.27 -9.30
N ASP A 94 10.68 -16.59 -9.47
CA ASP A 94 9.82 -17.26 -10.45
C ASP A 94 8.34 -16.93 -10.27
N SER A 95 7.87 -16.89 -9.02
CA SER A 95 6.48 -16.55 -8.70
C SER A 95 6.20 -15.07 -8.94
N ILE A 96 7.14 -14.20 -8.56
CA ILE A 96 7.04 -12.75 -8.77
C ILE A 96 6.95 -12.42 -10.27
N ILE A 97 7.79 -13.04 -11.10
CA ILE A 97 7.78 -12.88 -12.56
C ILE A 97 6.42 -13.30 -13.14
N LYS A 98 5.83 -14.40 -12.65
CA LYS A 98 4.49 -14.83 -13.08
C LYS A 98 3.41 -13.81 -12.71
N ILE A 99 3.49 -13.21 -11.52
CA ILE A 99 2.56 -12.16 -11.08
C ILE A 99 2.72 -10.92 -11.95
N TYR A 100 3.95 -10.45 -12.17
CA TYR A 100 4.26 -9.32 -13.02
C TYR A 100 3.68 -9.52 -14.42
N ARG A 101 3.90 -10.69 -15.03
CA ARG A 101 3.35 -11.03 -16.35
C ARG A 101 1.83 -10.95 -16.39
N LYS A 102 1.13 -11.53 -15.40
CA LYS A 102 -0.34 -11.49 -15.32
C LYS A 102 -0.85 -10.05 -15.30
N ILE A 103 -0.33 -9.24 -14.39
CA ILE A 103 -0.73 -7.82 -14.24
C ILE A 103 -0.41 -7.05 -15.53
N ALA A 104 0.80 -7.20 -16.06
CA ALA A 104 1.24 -6.51 -17.27
C ALA A 104 0.37 -6.84 -18.50
N SER A 105 0.01 -8.12 -18.65
CA SER A 105 -0.80 -8.59 -19.77
C SER A 105 -2.23 -8.04 -19.75
N ALA A 106 -2.78 -7.82 -18.55
CA ALA A 106 -4.15 -7.35 -18.35
C ALA A 106 -4.27 -5.80 -18.38
N ALA A 107 -3.18 -5.10 -18.05
CA ALA A 107 -3.21 -3.65 -17.89
C ALA A 107 -3.51 -2.90 -19.19
N SER A 108 -4.53 -2.03 -19.14
CA SER A 108 -4.89 -1.09 -20.22
C SER A 108 -3.99 0.15 -20.24
N ASN A 109 -3.42 0.53 -19.09
CA ASN A 109 -2.45 1.62 -18.94
C ASN A 109 -1.06 1.09 -18.53
N PRO A 110 0.03 1.90 -18.70
CA PRO A 110 1.34 1.54 -18.19
C PRO A 110 1.35 1.33 -16.66
N VAL A 111 1.74 0.14 -16.22
CA VAL A 111 2.01 -0.20 -14.81
C VAL A 111 3.49 0.02 -14.50
N THR A 112 3.78 0.44 -13.28
CA THR A 112 5.15 0.61 -12.77
C THR A 112 5.57 -0.60 -11.96
N PHE A 113 6.72 -1.20 -12.27
CA PHE A 113 7.28 -2.37 -11.61
C PHE A 113 8.67 -2.08 -11.09
N VAL A 114 9.00 -2.61 -9.91
CA VAL A 114 10.38 -2.57 -9.37
C VAL A 114 11.16 -3.78 -9.89
N LEU A 115 12.37 -3.53 -10.42
CA LEU A 115 13.30 -4.57 -10.85
C LEU A 115 13.86 -5.37 -9.65
N PRO A 116 14.44 -6.56 -9.88
CA PRO A 116 15.00 -7.36 -8.80
C PRO A 116 16.08 -6.66 -7.96
N ASP A 117 16.06 -6.91 -6.65
CA ASP A 117 17.07 -6.45 -5.71
C ASP A 117 17.24 -7.36 -4.49
N VAL A 118 18.35 -7.14 -3.79
CA VAL A 118 18.64 -7.66 -2.47
C VAL A 118 18.87 -6.47 -1.53
N VAL A 119 17.92 -6.27 -0.60
CA VAL A 119 17.94 -5.14 0.32
C VAL A 119 19.22 -5.12 1.15
N GLY A 120 19.96 -4.02 1.07
CA GLY A 120 21.18 -3.78 1.84
C GLY A 120 22.47 -4.30 1.20
N SER A 121 22.43 -4.89 0.01
CA SER A 121 23.64 -5.37 -0.70
C SER A 121 23.64 -5.00 -2.19
N GLN A 122 24.51 -4.06 -2.58
CA GLN A 122 24.67 -3.68 -4.00
C GLN A 122 25.19 -4.85 -4.84
N GLU A 123 26.18 -5.60 -4.35
CA GLU A 123 26.75 -6.76 -5.05
C GLU A 123 25.68 -7.82 -5.33
N ALA A 124 24.94 -8.23 -4.30
CA ALA A 124 23.88 -9.23 -4.46
C ALA A 124 22.73 -8.70 -5.33
N THR A 125 22.44 -7.39 -5.31
CA THR A 125 21.51 -6.78 -6.27
C THR A 125 22.00 -6.90 -7.72
N LEU A 126 23.28 -6.66 -7.99
CA LEU A 126 23.84 -6.85 -9.34
C LEU A 126 23.74 -8.32 -9.78
N ASP A 127 23.99 -9.27 -8.89
CA ASP A 127 23.86 -10.70 -9.18
C ASP A 127 22.42 -11.08 -9.55
N VAL A 128 21.43 -10.65 -8.77
CA VAL A 128 20.02 -10.95 -9.08
C VAL A 128 19.54 -10.20 -10.33
N LEU A 129 20.05 -9.00 -10.62
CA LEU A 129 19.75 -8.29 -11.86
C LEU A 129 20.33 -9.04 -13.07
N GLN A 130 21.56 -9.54 -12.97
CA GLN A 130 22.19 -10.34 -14.02
C GLN A 130 21.44 -11.65 -14.25
N HIS A 131 20.94 -12.28 -13.18
CA HIS A 131 20.24 -13.57 -13.29
C HIS A 131 18.77 -13.44 -13.71
N TRP A 132 18.03 -12.49 -13.15
CA TRP A 132 16.57 -12.37 -13.31
C TRP A 132 16.11 -11.17 -14.14
N GLY A 133 16.97 -10.18 -14.38
CA GLY A 133 16.60 -8.91 -15.01
C GLY A 133 15.98 -9.08 -16.40
N SER A 134 16.54 -9.96 -17.24
CA SER A 134 15.97 -10.27 -18.57
C SER A 134 14.55 -10.82 -18.45
N ALA A 135 14.35 -11.83 -17.58
CA ALA A 135 13.07 -12.48 -17.42
C ALA A 135 11.98 -11.52 -16.88
N VAL A 136 12.36 -10.60 -16.00
CA VAL A 136 11.45 -9.55 -15.50
C VAL A 136 11.09 -8.57 -16.61
N LEU A 137 12.07 -8.05 -17.35
CA LEU A 137 11.83 -7.11 -18.45
C LEU A 137 10.97 -7.73 -19.56
N GLU A 138 11.20 -9.00 -19.90
CA GLU A 138 10.37 -9.75 -20.85
C GLU A 138 8.95 -9.97 -20.32
N ALA A 139 8.79 -10.26 -19.02
CA ALA A 139 7.49 -10.49 -18.42
C ALA A 139 6.61 -9.24 -18.39
N ILE A 140 7.18 -8.05 -18.16
CA ILE A 140 6.43 -6.79 -18.17
C ILE A 140 6.30 -6.22 -19.59
N GLY A 141 7.31 -6.40 -20.45
CA GLY A 141 7.33 -5.86 -21.79
C GLY A 141 7.54 -4.33 -21.85
N PRO A 142 7.75 -3.79 -23.06
CA PRO A 142 8.23 -2.41 -23.26
C PRO A 142 7.19 -1.32 -22.98
N LYS A 143 5.90 -1.66 -22.88
CA LYS A 143 4.82 -0.70 -22.58
C LYS A 143 4.79 -0.25 -21.12
N HIS A 144 5.55 -0.92 -20.24
CA HIS A 144 5.54 -0.69 -18.80
C HIS A 144 6.81 -0.02 -18.32
N ILE A 145 6.76 0.44 -17.07
CA ILE A 145 7.84 1.20 -16.46
C ILE A 145 8.59 0.27 -15.52
N ALA A 146 9.84 -0.05 -15.84
CA ALA A 146 10.74 -0.79 -14.95
C ALA A 146 11.60 0.19 -14.15
N LEU A 147 11.48 0.22 -12.83
CA LEU A 147 12.32 1.05 -11.98
C LEU A 147 13.50 0.25 -11.45
N LEU A 148 14.71 0.80 -11.61
CA LEU A 148 15.91 0.23 -11.02
C LEU A 148 15.99 0.61 -9.54
N PRO A 149 15.97 -0.36 -8.60
CA PRO A 149 16.23 -0.07 -7.20
C PRO A 149 17.67 0.39 -7.00
N VAL A 150 17.85 1.54 -6.34
CA VAL A 150 19.16 2.14 -6.06
C VAL A 150 19.31 2.30 -4.55
N GLN A 151 20.29 1.60 -3.99
CA GLN A 151 20.55 1.57 -2.56
C GLN A 151 21.99 1.96 -2.24
N ARG A 152 22.21 2.34 -0.98
CA ARG A 152 23.55 2.58 -0.44
C ARG A 152 24.38 1.29 -0.49
N GLY A 153 25.68 1.45 -0.72
CA GLY A 153 26.68 0.40 -0.62
C GLY A 153 28.08 0.99 -0.80
N GLU A 154 29.02 0.18 -1.28
CA GLU A 154 30.40 0.60 -1.53
C GLU A 154 30.49 1.58 -2.72
N ALA A 155 29.73 1.33 -3.78
CA ALA A 155 29.68 2.19 -4.95
C ALA A 155 28.76 3.38 -4.71
N ARG A 156 29.15 4.54 -5.25
CA ARG A 156 28.27 5.71 -5.30
C ARG A 156 27.04 5.42 -6.18
N PRO A 157 25.88 6.06 -5.95
CA PRO A 157 24.66 5.81 -6.71
C PRO A 157 24.85 5.79 -8.23
N SER A 158 25.54 6.77 -8.80
CA SER A 158 25.80 6.86 -10.25
C SER A 158 26.70 5.75 -10.78
N GLN A 159 27.63 5.24 -9.97
CA GLN A 159 28.49 4.12 -10.32
C GLN A 159 27.70 2.81 -10.30
N PHE A 160 26.91 2.59 -9.24
CA PHE A 160 26.03 1.44 -9.12
C PHE A 160 25.01 1.41 -10.26
N ILE A 161 24.38 2.54 -10.60
CA ILE A 161 23.44 2.63 -11.73
C ILE A 161 24.12 2.23 -13.04
N LYS A 162 25.35 2.70 -13.30
CA LYS A 162 26.12 2.30 -14.51
C LYS A 162 26.37 0.79 -14.54
N GLN A 163 26.76 0.19 -13.42
CA GLN A 163 26.97 -1.25 -13.31
C GLN A 163 25.68 -2.04 -13.53
N ALA A 164 24.60 -1.64 -12.88
CA ALA A 164 23.30 -2.28 -13.01
C ALA A 164 22.76 -2.22 -14.44
N LEU A 165 22.96 -1.10 -15.15
CA LEU A 165 22.59 -0.98 -16.57
C LEU A 165 23.35 -1.96 -17.47
N LEU A 166 24.57 -2.37 -17.11
CA LEU A 166 25.31 -3.40 -17.86
C LEU A 166 24.76 -4.81 -17.63
N CYS A 167 24.05 -5.04 -16.52
CA CYS A 167 23.39 -6.31 -16.22
C CYS A 167 22.07 -6.49 -16.97
N LEU A 168 21.50 -5.42 -17.53
CA LEU A 168 20.15 -5.42 -18.09
C LEU A 168 20.19 -5.43 -19.63
N PRO A 169 19.36 -6.26 -20.30
CA PRO A 169 19.30 -6.31 -21.76
C PRO A 169 18.48 -5.17 -22.38
N GLY A 170 17.80 -4.34 -21.57
CA GLY A 170 16.88 -3.31 -22.04
C GLY A 170 16.89 -2.05 -21.16
N PRO A 171 16.23 -0.97 -21.62
CA PRO A 171 16.21 0.29 -20.90
C PRO A 171 15.38 0.20 -19.61
N ILE A 172 15.73 1.03 -18.64
CA ILE A 172 14.93 1.27 -17.44
C ILE A 172 14.05 2.50 -17.63
N GLY A 173 12.93 2.55 -16.90
CA GLY A 173 11.98 3.65 -16.90
C GLY A 173 12.19 4.70 -15.79
N GLY A 174 13.16 4.49 -14.89
CA GLY A 174 13.47 5.38 -13.78
C GLY A 174 14.18 4.66 -12.62
N LEU A 175 14.26 5.32 -11.47
CA LEU A 175 14.90 4.81 -10.27
C LEU A 175 13.87 4.60 -9.14
N ALA A 176 14.03 3.53 -8.37
CA ALA A 176 13.35 3.32 -7.09
C ALA A 176 14.36 3.52 -5.96
N ILE A 177 14.15 4.51 -5.09
CA ILE A 177 15.10 4.90 -4.05
C ILE A 177 14.47 4.65 -2.67
N PRO A 178 15.07 3.81 -1.81
CA PRO A 178 14.62 3.62 -0.44
C PRO A 178 14.60 4.93 0.33
N SER A 179 13.53 5.17 1.09
CA SER A 179 13.43 6.40 1.87
C SER A 179 14.02 6.30 3.28
N ASN A 180 14.33 5.08 3.75
CA ASN A 180 15.03 4.88 5.00
C ASN A 180 16.45 5.46 4.89
N ALA A 181 16.80 6.40 5.77
CA ALA A 181 18.11 7.07 5.75
C ALA A 181 19.28 6.09 5.94
N ALA A 182 19.09 4.97 6.65
CA ALA A 182 20.11 3.93 6.75
C ALA A 182 20.39 3.25 5.39
N ALA A 183 19.34 3.13 4.56
CA ALA A 183 19.39 2.48 3.24
C ALA A 183 19.76 3.45 2.10
N PHE A 184 19.40 4.74 2.20
CA PHE A 184 19.81 5.77 1.24
C PHE A 184 19.73 7.18 1.86
N PRO A 185 20.84 7.72 2.39
CA PRO A 185 20.89 9.07 2.93
C PRO A 185 20.48 10.15 1.90
N PRO A 186 19.70 11.19 2.25
CA PRO A 186 19.25 12.22 1.30
C PRO A 186 20.38 12.92 0.54
N GLU A 187 21.55 13.12 1.16
CA GLU A 187 22.72 13.74 0.54
C GLU A 187 23.27 12.96 -0.66
N MET A 188 23.02 11.64 -0.72
CA MET A 188 23.43 10.80 -1.85
C MET A 188 22.65 11.11 -3.13
N LEU A 189 21.51 11.81 -3.05
CA LEU A 189 20.78 12.27 -4.24
C LEU A 189 21.64 13.20 -5.10
N SER A 190 22.59 13.93 -4.51
CA SER A 190 23.50 14.81 -5.26
C SER A 190 24.31 14.07 -6.33
N ASP A 191 24.60 12.78 -6.11
CA ASP A 191 25.35 11.93 -7.05
C ASP A 191 24.56 11.62 -8.33
N LEU A 192 23.23 11.81 -8.33
CA LEU A 192 22.38 11.64 -9.52
C LEU A 192 22.73 12.63 -10.64
N ALA A 193 23.39 13.76 -10.33
CA ALA A 193 23.95 14.66 -11.34
C ALA A 193 24.96 13.98 -12.28
N SER A 194 25.57 12.87 -11.85
CA SER A 194 26.59 12.10 -12.60
C SER A 194 26.06 10.85 -13.30
N VAL A 195 24.74 10.62 -13.23
CA VAL A 195 24.06 9.47 -13.88
C VAL A 195 23.97 9.70 -15.40
N PRO A 196 24.10 8.65 -16.24
CA PRO A 196 23.98 8.78 -17.69
C PRO A 196 22.67 9.43 -18.12
N THR A 197 22.71 10.29 -19.14
CA THR A 197 21.53 10.98 -19.68
C THR A 197 20.49 10.05 -20.30
N SER A 198 20.86 8.79 -20.57
CA SER A 198 19.95 7.74 -21.03
C SER A 198 18.99 7.25 -19.94
N VAL A 199 19.29 7.52 -18.67
CA VAL A 199 18.38 7.17 -17.56
C VAL A 199 17.27 8.24 -17.49
N PRO A 200 16.00 7.86 -17.58
CA PRO A 200 14.90 8.80 -17.42
C PRO A 200 14.95 9.48 -16.06
N ARG A 201 14.70 10.80 -16.03
CA ARG A 201 14.59 11.60 -14.79
C ARG A 201 13.27 11.33 -14.08
N ARG A 202 13.10 10.09 -13.63
CA ARG A 202 11.96 9.59 -12.87
C ARG A 202 12.46 8.91 -11.61
N VAL A 203 11.92 9.31 -10.47
CA VAL A 203 12.28 8.76 -9.16
C VAL A 203 11.02 8.35 -8.42
N HIS A 204 11.02 7.13 -7.89
CA HIS A 204 10.04 6.66 -6.92
C HIS A 204 10.70 6.51 -5.56
N PHE A 205 10.23 7.23 -4.55
CA PHE A 205 10.70 7.09 -3.18
C PHE A 205 9.91 6.00 -2.45
N LEU A 206 10.59 4.90 -2.12
CA LEU A 206 9.97 3.73 -1.50
C LEU A 206 9.71 3.99 -0.01
N GLY A 207 8.48 3.74 0.45
CA GLY A 207 8.12 3.69 1.86
C GLY A 207 8.15 5.03 2.60
N ILE A 208 7.74 6.13 1.97
CA ILE A 208 7.66 7.46 2.59
C ILE A 208 6.29 8.13 2.42
N SER A 209 5.76 8.63 3.53
CA SER A 209 4.41 9.17 3.63
C SER A 209 4.29 10.65 3.24
N ARG A 210 3.04 11.10 3.08
CA ARG A 210 2.68 12.40 2.52
C ARG A 210 3.23 13.63 3.25
N ARG A 211 3.37 13.57 4.56
CA ARG A 211 3.65 14.73 5.41
C ARG A 211 4.94 14.57 6.21
N SER A 212 5.98 14.04 5.58
CA SER A 212 7.27 13.88 6.24
C SER A 212 8.23 14.99 5.81
N LYS A 213 8.87 15.64 6.80
CA LYS A 213 10.01 16.54 6.56
C LYS A 213 11.10 15.85 5.73
N ALA A 214 11.23 14.53 5.89
CA ALA A 214 12.13 13.70 5.11
C ALA A 214 11.79 13.67 3.61
N LEU A 215 10.51 13.70 3.22
CA LEU A 215 10.12 13.77 1.82
C LEU A 215 10.49 15.13 1.25
N GLN A 216 10.17 16.21 1.96
CA GLN A 216 10.52 17.58 1.54
C GLN A 216 12.03 17.72 1.31
N GLU A 217 12.85 17.29 2.27
CA GLU A 217 14.31 17.31 2.13
C GLU A 217 14.77 16.58 0.86
N ARG A 218 14.23 15.38 0.61
CA ARG A 218 14.56 14.61 -0.61
C ARG A 218 14.12 15.32 -1.89
N LEU A 219 12.95 15.94 -1.90
CA LEU A 219 12.44 16.69 -3.05
C LEU A 219 13.32 17.90 -3.37
N PHE A 220 13.72 18.67 -2.35
CA PHE A 220 14.64 19.79 -2.55
C PHE A 220 15.97 19.32 -3.14
N ARG A 221 16.59 18.28 -2.57
CA ARG A 221 17.85 17.71 -3.08
C ARG A 221 17.71 17.16 -4.50
N LEU A 222 16.58 16.53 -4.81
CA LEU A 222 16.32 15.99 -6.14
C LEU A 222 16.15 17.12 -7.17
N GLU A 223 15.41 18.18 -6.83
CA GLU A 223 15.20 19.33 -7.72
C GLU A 223 16.51 20.08 -8.00
N GLU A 224 17.46 20.11 -7.05
CA GLU A 224 18.81 20.68 -7.26
C GLU A 224 19.60 19.97 -8.38
N VAL A 225 19.46 18.66 -8.53
CA VAL A 225 20.27 17.87 -9.48
C VAL A 225 19.51 17.42 -10.72
N TRP A 226 18.23 17.09 -10.59
CA TRP A 226 17.32 16.75 -11.67
C TRP A 226 16.05 17.62 -11.59
N PRO A 227 16.16 18.91 -11.98
CA PRO A 227 15.00 19.80 -12.03
C PRO A 227 13.88 19.21 -12.88
N GLY A 228 12.64 19.30 -12.40
CA GLY A 228 11.49 18.79 -13.14
C GLY A 228 11.33 17.26 -13.13
N ALA A 229 12.12 16.51 -12.35
CA ALA A 229 12.02 15.04 -12.32
C ALA A 229 10.59 14.56 -12.00
N GLU A 230 10.12 13.55 -12.73
CA GLU A 230 8.85 12.90 -12.42
C GLU A 230 9.02 12.12 -11.11
N THR A 231 8.31 12.55 -10.07
CA THR A 231 8.51 12.02 -8.73
C THR A 231 7.25 11.33 -8.24
N SER A 232 7.43 10.16 -7.66
CA SER A 232 6.38 9.44 -6.97
C SER A 232 6.85 8.86 -5.65
N CYS A 233 5.91 8.46 -4.80
CA CYS A 233 6.22 7.73 -3.57
C CYS A 233 5.09 6.79 -3.18
N ASP A 234 5.38 5.85 -2.29
CA ASP A 234 4.39 4.98 -1.68
C ASP A 234 4.57 4.92 -0.16
N ALA A 235 3.46 4.70 0.55
CA ALA A 235 3.51 4.44 1.98
C ALA A 235 2.27 3.70 2.46
N CYS A 236 2.45 2.93 3.53
CA CYS A 236 1.36 2.26 4.23
C CYS A 236 0.70 3.23 5.24
N GLU A 237 0.12 4.32 4.74
CA GLU A 237 -0.34 5.44 5.58
C GLU A 237 -1.44 5.03 6.57
N HIS A 238 -2.36 4.14 6.15
CA HIS A 238 -3.44 3.67 7.00
C HIS A 238 -2.92 2.99 8.28
N ARG A 239 -1.79 2.25 8.22
CA ARG A 239 -1.22 1.58 9.38
C ARG A 239 -0.75 2.54 10.48
N ALA A 240 -0.33 3.75 10.10
CA ALA A 240 0.07 4.77 11.08
C ALA A 240 -1.13 5.35 11.86
N LEU A 241 -2.35 5.11 11.38
CA LEU A 241 -3.59 5.73 11.89
C LEU A 241 -4.60 4.71 12.41
N VAL A 242 -4.21 3.43 12.51
CA VAL A 242 -4.95 2.43 13.30
C VAL A 242 -4.36 2.34 14.71
N GLY A 243 -5.22 2.07 15.68
CA GLY A 243 -4.89 2.05 17.12
C GLY A 243 -5.83 2.96 17.90
N LYS A 244 -6.02 2.68 19.20
CA LYS A 244 -6.92 3.45 20.06
C LYS A 244 -6.51 4.94 20.08
N GLY A 245 -7.45 5.83 19.77
CA GLY A 245 -7.22 7.28 19.72
C GLY A 245 -6.60 7.77 18.41
N ASN A 246 -6.50 6.90 17.38
CA ASN A 246 -6.09 7.29 16.05
C ASN A 246 -7.31 7.38 15.12
N ALA A 247 -7.21 8.29 14.16
CA ALA A 247 -8.33 8.74 13.35
C ALA A 247 -9.09 7.60 12.62
N ILE A 248 -8.41 6.61 12.03
CA ILE A 248 -9.11 5.52 11.32
C ILE A 248 -9.88 4.63 12.29
N THR A 249 -9.33 4.37 13.48
CA THR A 249 -10.01 3.55 14.50
C THR A 249 -11.22 4.28 15.06
N ASP A 250 -11.08 5.58 15.35
CA ASP A 250 -12.17 6.39 15.90
C ASP A 250 -13.28 6.59 14.86
N THR A 251 -12.95 6.91 13.60
CA THR A 251 -13.92 6.98 12.49
C THR A 251 -14.61 5.63 12.27
N ARG A 252 -13.87 4.52 12.28
CA ARG A 252 -14.48 3.20 12.12
C ARG A 252 -15.46 2.89 13.26
N ALA A 253 -15.14 3.28 14.49
CA ALA A 253 -16.04 3.11 15.63
C ALA A 253 -17.32 3.95 15.49
N ALA A 254 -17.19 5.21 15.04
CA ALA A 254 -18.34 6.08 14.75
C ALA A 254 -19.23 5.48 13.66
N VAL A 255 -18.65 5.07 12.53
CA VAL A 255 -19.40 4.44 11.42
C VAL A 255 -20.09 3.16 11.87
N LEU A 256 -19.44 2.32 12.69
CA LEU A 256 -20.10 1.13 13.25
C LEU A 256 -21.27 1.49 14.16
N SER A 257 -21.15 2.53 14.97
CA SER A 257 -22.25 3.00 15.84
C SER A 257 -23.44 3.47 15.00
N GLU A 258 -23.20 4.28 13.97
CA GLU A 258 -24.26 4.78 13.07
C GLU A 258 -24.92 3.64 12.29
N MET A 259 -24.13 2.69 11.78
CA MET A 259 -24.67 1.52 11.08
C MET A 259 -25.51 0.64 12.01
N TRP A 260 -25.10 0.50 13.26
CA TRP A 260 -25.85 -0.26 14.26
C TRP A 260 -27.16 0.44 14.64
N GLU A 261 -27.17 1.76 14.80
CA GLU A 261 -28.39 2.54 15.03
C GLU A 261 -29.39 2.37 13.88
N HIS A 262 -28.94 2.46 12.63
CA HIS A 262 -29.80 2.22 11.47
C HIS A 262 -30.34 0.79 11.39
N GLU A 263 -29.49 -0.22 11.66
CA GLU A 263 -29.96 -1.60 11.68
C GLU A 263 -30.95 -1.85 12.82
N LEU A 264 -30.77 -1.24 14.00
CA LEU A 264 -31.75 -1.32 15.09
C LEU A 264 -33.09 -0.68 14.71
N ASP A 265 -33.07 0.43 13.97
CA ASP A 265 -34.30 1.10 13.49
C ASP A 265 -35.04 0.26 12.44
N GLU A 266 -34.31 -0.50 11.62
CA GLU A 266 -34.87 -1.43 10.63
C GLU A 266 -35.15 -2.83 11.19
N TRP A 267 -34.66 -3.15 12.39
CA TRP A 267 -34.80 -4.47 12.96
C TRP A 267 -36.25 -4.70 13.40
N ASP A 268 -36.97 -5.42 12.55
CA ASP A 268 -38.25 -6.01 12.88
C ASP A 268 -38.02 -7.26 13.73
N ASP A 269 -38.47 -7.22 14.98
CA ASP A 269 -38.39 -8.33 15.95
C ASP A 269 -39.29 -9.52 15.56
N THR A 270 -39.99 -9.44 14.42
CA THR A 270 -40.87 -10.49 13.92
C THR A 270 -40.31 -11.34 12.77
N GLU A 271 -39.18 -10.95 12.15
CA GLU A 271 -38.50 -11.74 11.10
C GLU A 271 -37.36 -12.62 11.67
N GLU A 272 -37.64 -13.43 12.69
CA GLU A 272 -36.71 -14.47 13.12
C GLU A 272 -36.77 -15.67 12.15
N ASP A 273 -35.60 -16.17 11.75
CA ASP A 273 -35.44 -17.47 11.08
C ASP A 273 -35.11 -18.52 12.15
N PRO A 274 -36.12 -19.13 12.78
CA PRO A 274 -35.93 -20.09 13.87
C PRO A 274 -35.14 -21.32 13.40
N GLU A 275 -35.13 -21.62 12.10
CA GLU A 275 -34.43 -22.77 11.57
C GLU A 275 -32.91 -22.53 11.54
N ALA A 276 -32.48 -21.31 11.26
CA ALA A 276 -31.07 -20.91 11.37
C ALA A 276 -30.58 -20.94 12.82
N ALA A 277 -31.37 -20.44 13.77
CA ALA A 277 -31.05 -20.46 15.20
C ALA A 277 -30.95 -21.89 15.74
N LEU A 278 -31.91 -22.74 15.40
CA LEU A 278 -31.90 -24.16 15.77
C LEU A 278 -30.71 -24.92 15.18
N SER A 279 -30.32 -24.61 13.94
CA SER A 279 -29.15 -25.23 13.30
C SER A 279 -27.85 -24.92 14.05
N GLU A 280 -27.66 -23.67 14.49
CA GLU A 280 -26.48 -23.26 15.27
C GLU A 280 -26.49 -23.89 16.68
N LEU A 281 -27.65 -23.91 17.35
CA LEU A 281 -27.79 -24.58 18.65
C LEU A 281 -27.48 -26.07 18.54
N ARG A 282 -27.95 -26.73 17.48
CA ARG A 282 -27.64 -28.15 17.22
C ARG A 282 -26.14 -28.37 17.02
N ALA A 283 -25.45 -27.46 16.34
CA ALA A 283 -24.00 -27.53 16.16
C ALA A 283 -23.22 -27.35 17.49
N ARG A 284 -23.70 -26.48 18.38
CA ARG A 284 -23.08 -26.22 19.70
C ARG A 284 -23.41 -27.28 20.74
N PHE A 285 -24.59 -27.89 20.65
CA PHE A 285 -25.10 -28.87 21.60
C PHE A 285 -25.54 -30.16 20.89
N PRO A 286 -24.60 -30.92 20.29
CA PRO A 286 -24.92 -32.07 19.44
C PRO A 286 -25.59 -33.25 20.17
N GLY A 287 -25.69 -33.21 21.51
CA GLY A 287 -26.34 -34.23 22.33
C GLY A 287 -27.78 -33.90 22.74
N LEU A 288 -28.32 -32.75 22.35
CA LEU A 288 -29.71 -32.37 22.60
C LEU A 288 -30.60 -32.78 21.43
N ASP A 289 -31.81 -33.25 21.74
CA ASP A 289 -32.85 -33.48 20.74
C ASP A 289 -33.57 -32.17 20.38
N ASP A 290 -34.42 -32.23 19.35
CA ASP A 290 -35.08 -31.06 18.78
C ASP A 290 -36.00 -30.37 19.79
N GLU A 291 -36.65 -31.12 20.68
CA GLU A 291 -37.51 -30.57 21.72
C GLU A 291 -36.69 -29.79 22.76
N ALA A 292 -35.57 -30.35 23.21
CA ALA A 292 -34.65 -29.67 24.12
C ALA A 292 -34.01 -28.42 23.47
N LEU A 293 -33.70 -28.47 22.17
CA LEU A 293 -33.18 -27.31 21.43
C LEU A 293 -34.22 -26.18 21.31
N VAL A 294 -35.49 -26.51 21.06
CA VAL A 294 -36.59 -25.52 21.04
C VAL A 294 -36.79 -24.90 22.43
N GLN A 295 -36.74 -25.69 23.51
CA GLN A 295 -36.82 -25.16 24.88
C GLN A 295 -35.61 -24.28 25.21
N LEU A 296 -34.42 -24.62 24.71
CA LEU A 296 -33.22 -23.81 24.88
C LEU A 296 -33.34 -22.47 24.11
N MET A 297 -33.92 -22.48 22.92
CA MET A 297 -34.20 -21.29 22.10
C MET A 297 -35.15 -20.32 22.81
N LEU A 298 -36.18 -20.84 23.48
CA LEU A 298 -37.12 -20.04 24.28
C LEU A 298 -36.53 -19.56 25.63
N SER A 299 -35.32 -19.97 25.98
CA SER A 299 -34.64 -19.59 27.22
C SER A 299 -33.72 -18.38 27.04
N GLN A 300 -33.18 -17.86 28.14
CA GLN A 300 -32.14 -16.83 28.11
C GLN A 300 -30.90 -17.25 27.32
N ILE A 301 -30.62 -18.56 27.24
CA ILE A 301 -29.49 -19.09 26.46
C ILE A 301 -29.77 -18.92 24.97
N GLY A 302 -30.99 -19.20 24.51
CA GLY A 302 -31.42 -18.99 23.12
C GLY A 302 -31.30 -17.54 22.70
N SER A 303 -31.93 -16.64 23.46
CA SER A 303 -31.83 -15.19 23.24
C SER A 303 -30.38 -14.68 23.19
N PHE A 304 -29.49 -15.22 24.03
CA PHE A 304 -28.07 -14.91 23.97
C PHE A 304 -27.39 -15.43 22.69
N VAL A 305 -27.69 -16.66 22.25
CA VAL A 305 -27.17 -17.20 20.98
C VAL A 305 -27.65 -16.39 19.80
N ASP A 306 -28.93 -16.02 19.75
CA ASP A 306 -29.50 -15.21 18.68
C ASP A 306 -28.85 -13.82 18.62
N THR A 307 -28.68 -13.18 19.78
CA THR A 307 -27.94 -11.91 19.88
C THR A 307 -26.50 -12.06 19.38
N GLN A 308 -25.83 -13.17 19.71
CA GLN A 308 -24.47 -13.43 19.26
C GLN A 308 -24.40 -13.69 17.74
N MET A 309 -25.41 -14.35 17.17
CA MET A 309 -25.54 -14.61 15.73
C MET A 309 -25.82 -13.32 14.97
N ALA A 310 -26.75 -12.49 15.45
CA ALA A 310 -27.02 -11.16 14.92
C ALA A 310 -25.75 -10.30 14.95
N HIS A 311 -25.05 -10.27 16.10
CA HIS A 311 -23.78 -9.55 16.22
C HIS A 311 -22.68 -10.07 15.29
N SER A 312 -22.60 -11.39 15.09
CA SER A 312 -21.62 -12.00 14.17
C SER A 312 -21.96 -11.70 12.70
N ARG A 313 -23.24 -11.76 12.34
CA ARG A 313 -23.75 -11.40 11.01
C ARG A 313 -23.49 -9.93 10.70
N HIS A 314 -23.81 -9.05 11.66
CA HIS A 314 -23.54 -7.62 11.59
C HIS A 314 -22.04 -7.36 11.47
N SER A 315 -21.21 -7.93 12.34
CA SER A 315 -19.75 -7.79 12.29
C SER A 315 -19.15 -8.23 10.95
N ARG A 316 -19.73 -9.26 10.32
CA ARG A 316 -19.32 -9.75 8.99
C ARG A 316 -19.66 -8.79 7.86
N ILE A 317 -20.74 -8.02 7.97
CA ILE A 317 -21.24 -7.10 6.93
C ILE A 317 -20.78 -5.66 7.20
N ALA A 318 -21.06 -5.14 8.40
CA ALA A 318 -20.75 -3.80 8.83
C ALA A 318 -19.25 -3.58 9.07
N GLY A 319 -18.53 -4.60 9.57
CA GLY A 319 -17.10 -4.51 9.83
C GLY A 319 -16.28 -4.06 8.59
N PRO A 320 -16.38 -4.78 7.45
CA PRO A 320 -15.73 -4.38 6.21
C PRO A 320 -16.19 -3.02 5.66
N ARG A 321 -17.50 -2.73 5.70
CA ARG A 321 -18.06 -1.44 5.25
C ARG A 321 -17.54 -0.26 6.06
N ALA A 322 -17.48 -0.41 7.38
CA ALA A 322 -16.92 0.61 8.26
C ALA A 322 -15.42 0.80 8.03
N THR A 323 -14.68 -0.27 7.75
CA THR A 323 -13.27 -0.16 7.33
C THR A 323 -13.15 0.58 6.00
N GLU A 324 -13.95 0.25 4.99
CA GLU A 324 -13.96 0.95 3.70
C GLU A 324 -14.23 2.45 3.87
N GLU A 325 -15.29 2.80 4.60
CA GLU A 325 -15.68 4.18 4.87
C GLU A 325 -14.58 4.96 5.59
N SER A 326 -14.01 4.38 6.66
CA SER A 326 -12.93 5.02 7.41
C SER A 326 -11.68 5.27 6.56
N ILE A 327 -11.35 4.34 5.64
CA ILE A 327 -10.22 4.49 4.71
C ILE A 327 -10.53 5.55 3.65
N TYR A 328 -11.77 5.61 3.16
CA TYR A 328 -12.19 6.64 2.20
C TYR A 328 -12.13 8.05 2.80
N GLN A 329 -12.68 8.24 4.00
CA GLN A 329 -12.62 9.52 4.72
C GLN A 329 -11.16 9.92 4.99
N PHE A 330 -10.33 8.95 5.37
CA PHE A 330 -8.89 9.16 5.48
C PHE A 330 -8.25 9.65 4.19
N ALA A 331 -8.45 8.91 3.10
CA ALA A 331 -7.78 9.16 1.83
C ALA A 331 -8.22 10.48 1.18
N THR A 332 -9.46 10.91 1.43
CA THR A 332 -10.02 12.20 0.96
C THR A 332 -9.71 13.37 1.90
N GLY A 333 -9.10 13.12 3.06
CA GLY A 333 -8.79 14.16 4.05
C GLY A 333 -10.02 14.71 4.78
N ARG A 334 -11.14 13.98 4.79
CA ARG A 334 -12.39 14.37 5.45
C ARG A 334 -12.39 14.12 6.97
N PHE A 335 -11.25 14.29 7.61
CA PHE A 335 -11.18 14.28 9.07
C PHE A 335 -11.72 15.59 9.61
N GLY A 336 -12.84 15.52 10.33
CA GLY A 336 -13.31 16.57 11.22
C GLY A 336 -12.46 16.64 12.48
#